data_AF-A0A7X7HTZ4-F1
#
_entry.id   AF-A0A7X7HTZ4-F1
#
_cell.length_a   1.000
_cell.length_b   1.000
_cell.length_c   1.000
_cell.angle_alpha   90.00
_cell.angle_beta   90.00
_cell.angle_gamma   90.00
#
_symmetry.space_group_name_H-M   'P 1'
#
loop_
_entity.id
_entity.type
_entity.pdbx_description
1 polymer ?
#
loop_
_entity_poly.entity_id
_entity_poly.type
_entity_poly.pdbx_seq_one_letter_code
_entity_poly.pdbx_strand_id
1 'polypeptide(L)'
;MCDHCGCRAFGPIAELTADHEHILELAWEVAEGEWPDEATHQAARDQLNRFLDFHAVKEEIGLYPLLISTGDLEVERCEGLEAEHREVHDLLERAAFDRRSYFALAAHIEEEEMELFSASRFAFDDEEWEQMDQAHHAAAHQFGMPHGHDEDAGVPARHRHDDGRVGSR
;
A
#
# COMPACT_ATOMS: atom_id res chain seq x y z
N MET A 1 -12.06 -1.97 -3.38
CA MET A 1 -12.31 -3.19 -2.60
C MET A 1 -12.67 -4.39 -3.48
N CYS A 2 -11.63 -5.00 -4.05
CA CYS A 2 -11.75 -6.15 -4.93
C CYS A 2 -11.60 -7.46 -4.15
N ASP A 3 -12.71 -8.10 -3.77
CA ASP A 3 -12.73 -9.50 -3.33
C ASP A 3 -12.39 -10.50 -4.48
N HIS A 4 -12.13 -10.00 -5.70
CA HIS A 4 -12.06 -10.81 -6.90
C HIS A 4 -10.65 -11.34 -7.21
N CYS A 5 -9.57 -10.66 -6.79
CA CYS A 5 -8.21 -11.11 -7.08
C CYS A 5 -7.65 -12.15 -6.11
N GLY A 6 -8.17 -12.26 -4.88
CA GLY A 6 -7.59 -13.13 -3.83
C GLY A 6 -6.18 -12.71 -3.37
N CYS A 7 -5.69 -11.59 -3.88
CA CYS A 7 -4.48 -10.84 -3.53
C CYS A 7 -4.36 -10.56 -2.01
N ARG A 8 -5.47 -10.31 -1.30
CA ARG A 8 -5.53 -10.15 0.17
C ARG A 8 -5.09 -11.39 0.98
N ALA A 9 -4.85 -12.53 0.34
CA ALA A 9 -4.29 -13.71 1.00
C ALA A 9 -2.79 -13.57 1.31
N PHE A 10 -2.10 -12.62 0.69
CA PHE A 10 -0.69 -12.32 0.95
C PHE A 10 -0.57 -11.21 2.00
N GLY A 11 0.25 -11.43 3.02
CA GLY A 11 0.40 -10.54 4.18
C GLY A 11 0.63 -9.08 3.80
N PRO A 12 1.70 -8.76 3.04
CA PRO A 12 2.00 -7.38 2.65
C PRO A 12 0.84 -6.68 1.90
N ILE A 13 0.17 -7.37 0.97
CA ILE A 13 -0.99 -6.79 0.26
C ILE A 13 -2.18 -6.58 1.20
N ALA A 14 -2.42 -7.51 2.13
CA ALA A 14 -3.47 -7.36 3.13
C ALA A 14 -3.22 -6.13 4.03
N GLU A 15 -1.95 -5.84 4.36
CA GLU A 15 -1.57 -4.66 5.13
C GLU A 15 -1.77 -3.36 4.34
N LEU A 16 -1.30 -3.26 3.09
CA LEU A 16 -1.52 -2.06 2.26
C LEU A 16 -3.01 -1.79 2.05
N THR A 17 -3.79 -2.86 1.85
CA THR A 17 -5.24 -2.77 1.76
C THR A 17 -5.87 -2.22 3.05
N ALA A 18 -5.44 -2.69 4.22
CA ALA A 18 -5.95 -2.21 5.49
C ALA A 18 -5.58 -0.74 5.72
N ASP A 19 -4.39 -0.34 5.28
CA ASP A 19 -3.99 1.06 5.28
C ASP A 19 -4.88 1.90 4.37
N HIS A 20 -5.18 1.45 3.15
CA HIS A 20 -6.11 2.15 2.24
C HIS A 20 -7.48 2.38 2.86
N GLU A 21 -8.04 1.36 3.49
CA GLU A 21 -9.32 1.46 4.19
C GLU A 21 -9.25 2.56 5.28
N HIS A 22 -8.17 2.59 6.07
CA HIS A 22 -7.99 3.60 7.10
C HIS A 22 -7.68 5.01 6.55
N ILE A 23 -6.89 5.11 5.48
CA ILE A 23 -6.56 6.37 4.79
C ILE A 23 -7.83 7.02 4.28
N LEU A 24 -8.72 6.24 3.64
CA LEU A 24 -9.98 6.77 3.12
C LEU A 24 -10.89 7.28 4.24
N GLU A 25 -10.94 6.60 5.38
CA GLU A 25 -11.67 7.08 6.57
C GLU A 25 -11.14 8.42 7.06
N LEU A 26 -9.83 8.51 7.32
CA LEU A 26 -9.18 9.75 7.79
C LEU A 26 -9.29 10.88 6.76
N ALA A 27 -9.09 10.59 5.48
CA ALA A 27 -9.17 11.56 4.39
C ALA A 27 -10.59 12.13 4.23
N TRP A 28 -11.61 11.29 4.39
CA TRP A 28 -12.98 11.76 4.38
C TRP A 28 -13.27 12.69 5.57
N GLU A 29 -12.82 12.32 6.77
CA GLU A 29 -12.95 13.18 7.95
C GLU A 29 -12.26 14.53 7.74
N VAL A 30 -11.04 14.54 7.18
CA VAL A 30 -10.32 15.79 6.88
C VAL A 30 -11.07 16.66 5.87
N ALA A 31 -11.63 16.06 4.81
CA ALA A 31 -12.29 16.78 3.72
C ALA A 31 -13.70 17.28 4.09
N GLU A 32 -14.44 16.53 4.91
CA GLU A 32 -15.89 16.74 5.12
C GLU A 32 -16.29 16.83 6.59
N GLY A 33 -15.36 16.63 7.52
CA GLY A 33 -15.60 16.69 8.95
C GLY A 33 -15.98 18.08 9.45
N GLU A 34 -16.81 18.10 10.51
CA GLU A 34 -17.09 19.32 11.26
C GLU A 34 -16.05 19.48 12.36
N TRP A 35 -15.23 20.53 12.26
CA TRP A 35 -14.14 20.79 13.19
C TRP A 35 -14.53 21.87 14.21
N PRO A 36 -14.28 21.66 15.52
CA PRO A 36 -14.61 22.66 16.54
C PRO A 36 -13.72 23.90 16.44
N ASP A 37 -12.48 23.75 15.98
CA ASP A 37 -11.52 24.80 15.70
C ASP A 37 -10.45 24.35 14.70
N GLU A 38 -9.67 25.31 14.19
CA GLU A 38 -8.58 25.08 13.24
C GLU A 38 -7.46 24.20 13.81
N ALA A 39 -7.21 24.26 15.12
CA ALA A 39 -6.17 23.45 15.75
C ALA A 39 -6.51 21.95 15.71
N THR A 40 -7.79 21.62 15.89
CA THR A 40 -8.29 20.25 15.80
C THR A 40 -8.27 19.76 14.34
N HIS A 41 -8.63 20.61 13.38
CA HIS A 41 -8.55 20.25 11.95
C HIS A 41 -7.09 20.05 11.50
N GLN A 42 -6.17 20.91 11.94
CA GLN A 42 -4.74 20.76 11.68
C GLN A 42 -4.21 19.43 12.23
N ALA A 43 -4.58 19.06 13.46
CA ALA A 43 -4.15 17.79 14.06
C ALA A 43 -4.64 16.58 13.26
N ALA A 44 -5.85 16.63 12.68
CA ALA A 44 -6.36 15.57 11.81
C ALA A 44 -5.61 15.51 10.47
N ARG A 45 -5.27 16.66 9.88
CA ARG A 45 -4.40 16.73 8.69
C ARG A 45 -3.02 16.15 8.98
N ASP A 46 -2.41 16.50 10.11
CA ASP A 46 -1.11 15.97 10.53
C ASP A 46 -1.16 14.44 10.74
N GLN A 47 -2.26 13.94 11.31
CA GLN A 47 -2.48 12.50 11.49
C GLN A 47 -2.56 11.77 10.15
N LEU A 48 -3.39 12.27 9.23
CA LEU A 48 -3.52 11.71 7.89
C LEU A 48 -2.18 11.76 7.14
N ASN A 49 -1.48 12.91 7.19
CA ASN A 49 -0.19 13.08 6.53
C ASN A 49 0.84 12.06 7.01
N ARG A 50 0.94 11.86 8.33
CA ARG A 50 1.85 10.86 8.91
C ARG A 50 1.50 9.44 8.49
N PHE A 51 0.22 9.12 8.34
CA PHE A 51 -0.22 7.78 7.93
C PHE A 51 0.02 7.54 6.43
N LEU A 52 -0.20 8.55 5.59
CA LEU A 52 0.18 8.53 4.18
C LEU A 52 1.70 8.36 4.00
N ASP A 53 2.53 9.08 4.77
CA ASP A 53 3.99 8.92 4.73
C ASP A 53 4.41 7.47 5.04
N PHE A 54 3.78 6.86 6.06
CA PHE A 54 4.06 5.47 6.43
C PHE A 54 3.66 4.51 5.32
N HIS A 55 2.48 4.71 4.73
CA HIS A 55 1.95 3.90 3.65
C HIS A 55 2.83 4.00 2.39
N ALA A 56 3.09 5.20 1.90
CA ALA A 56 3.89 5.47 0.71
C ALA A 56 5.30 4.86 0.82
N VAL A 57 5.94 4.92 2.00
CA VAL A 57 7.26 4.30 2.18
C VAL A 57 7.24 2.80 1.96
N LYS A 58 6.17 2.09 2.33
CA LYS A 58 6.06 0.64 2.08
C LYS A 58 5.99 0.33 0.59
N GLU A 59 5.34 1.19 -0.19
CA GLU A 59 5.19 1.03 -1.62
C GLU A 59 6.47 1.42 -2.38
N GLU A 60 7.03 2.58 -2.05
CA GLU A 60 8.19 3.17 -2.73
C GLU A 60 9.49 2.40 -2.51
N ILE A 61 9.65 1.70 -1.37
CA ILE A 61 10.83 0.86 -1.11
C ILE A 61 10.55 -0.64 -1.28
N GLY A 62 9.26 -1.03 -1.37
CA GLY A 62 8.81 -2.41 -1.46
C GLY A 62 8.13 -2.70 -2.78
N LEU A 63 6.83 -2.37 -2.87
CA LEU A 63 5.98 -2.74 -4.00
C LEU A 63 6.52 -2.27 -5.36
N TYR A 64 6.79 -0.97 -5.51
CA TYR A 64 7.09 -0.39 -6.83
C TYR A 64 8.43 -0.87 -7.39
N PRO A 65 9.56 -0.87 -6.63
CA PRO A 65 10.83 -1.39 -7.16
C PRO A 65 10.75 -2.87 -7.56
N LEU A 66 9.98 -3.67 -6.81
CA LEU A 66 9.79 -5.09 -7.13
C LEU A 66 8.97 -5.26 -8.42
N LEU A 67 7.86 -4.54 -8.60
CA LEU A 67 7.09 -4.56 -9.84
C LEU A 67 7.89 -4.06 -11.05
N ILE A 68 8.76 -3.06 -10.87
CA ILE A 68 9.69 -2.62 -11.93
C ILE A 68 10.66 -3.75 -12.28
N SER A 69 11.16 -4.47 -11.28
CA SER A 69 12.12 -5.57 -11.49
C SER A 69 11.52 -6.75 -12.25
N THR A 70 10.22 -7.02 -12.08
CA THR A 70 9.50 -8.06 -12.82
C THR A 70 9.03 -7.60 -14.21
N GLY A 71 9.02 -6.28 -14.44
CA GLY A 71 8.57 -5.65 -15.69
C GLY A 71 7.06 -5.40 -15.73
N ASP A 72 6.38 -5.43 -14.58
CA ASP A 72 4.94 -5.18 -14.44
C ASP A 72 4.62 -3.72 -14.11
N LEU A 73 5.63 -2.90 -13.81
CA LEU A 73 5.51 -1.45 -13.65
C LEU A 73 6.63 -0.73 -14.42
N GLU A 74 6.25 0.23 -15.25
CA GLU A 74 7.21 1.08 -15.96
C GLU A 74 7.72 2.20 -15.03
N VAL A 75 9.00 2.58 -15.19
CA VAL A 75 9.64 3.60 -14.34
C VAL A 75 8.90 4.94 -14.43
N GLU A 76 8.49 5.37 -15.62
CA GLU A 76 7.76 6.62 -15.80
C GLU A 76 6.37 6.59 -15.13
N ARG A 77 5.76 5.40 -15.02
CA ARG A 77 4.49 5.24 -14.29
C ARG A 77 4.72 5.33 -12.78
N CYS A 78 5.76 4.69 -12.27
CA CYS A 78 6.19 4.80 -10.87
C CYS A 78 6.44 6.27 -10.48
N GLU A 79 7.18 7.03 -11.30
CA GLU A 79 7.42 8.46 -11.06
C GLU A 79 6.11 9.28 -10.95
N GLY A 80 5.09 8.88 -11.72
CA GLY A 80 3.75 9.45 -11.66
C GLY A 80 3.03 9.16 -10.35
N LEU A 81 3.03 7.90 -9.91
CA LEU A 81 2.41 7.49 -8.63
C LEU A 81 3.04 8.22 -7.44
N GLU A 82 4.37 8.26 -7.38
CA GLU A 82 5.06 9.02 -6.33
C GLU A 82 4.79 10.55 -6.42
N ALA A 83 4.53 11.08 -7.62
CA ALA A 83 4.16 12.49 -7.76
C ALA A 83 2.76 12.75 -7.20
N GLU A 84 1.84 11.81 -7.36
CA GLU A 84 0.50 11.87 -6.77
C GLU A 84 0.57 11.82 -5.22
N HIS A 85 1.44 10.97 -4.63
CA HIS A 85 1.73 11.01 -3.19
C HIS A 85 2.14 12.42 -2.73
N ARG A 86 3.14 12.99 -3.40
CA ARG A 86 3.65 14.34 -3.07
C ARG A 86 2.59 15.44 -3.23
N GLU A 87 1.69 15.31 -4.22
CA GLU A 87 0.59 16.26 -4.40
C GLU A 87 -0.39 16.22 -3.23
N VAL A 88 -0.75 15.02 -2.76
CA VAL A 88 -1.63 14.87 -1.58
C VAL A 88 -1.00 15.51 -0.34
N HIS A 89 0.29 15.28 -0.10
CA HIS A 89 1.02 15.91 1.00
C HIS A 89 1.00 17.44 0.92
N ASP A 90 1.32 18.02 -0.24
CA ASP A 90 1.29 19.49 -0.44
C ASP A 90 -0.10 20.09 -0.17
N LEU A 91 -1.16 19.39 -0.57
CA LEU A 91 -2.54 19.82 -0.31
C LEU A 91 -2.88 19.79 1.19
N LEU A 92 -2.42 18.80 1.93
CA LEU A 92 -2.62 18.71 3.38
C LEU A 92 -1.86 19.81 4.14
N GLU A 93 -0.59 20.02 3.79
CA GLU A 93 0.26 21.07 4.37
C GLU A 93 -0.31 22.48 4.15
N ARG A 94 -0.92 22.71 2.99
CA ARG A 94 -1.52 24.00 2.61
C ARG A 94 -2.94 24.21 3.11
N ALA A 95 -3.50 23.27 3.88
CA ALA A 95 -4.91 23.28 4.28
C ALA A 95 -5.88 23.37 3.08
N ALA A 96 -5.50 22.74 1.96
CA ALA A 96 -6.22 22.79 0.68
C ALA A 96 -6.79 21.43 0.26
N PHE A 97 -6.61 20.39 1.08
CA PHE A 97 -7.22 19.08 0.86
C PHE A 97 -8.74 19.15 1.04
N ASP A 98 -9.48 18.91 -0.04
CA ASP A 98 -10.93 19.00 -0.09
C ASP A 98 -11.58 17.72 -0.65
N ARG A 99 -12.89 17.75 -0.88
CA ARG A 99 -13.64 16.62 -1.47
C ARG A 99 -13.08 16.17 -2.82
N ARG A 100 -12.55 17.08 -3.64
CA ARG A 100 -11.93 16.72 -4.92
C ARG A 100 -10.62 16.01 -4.69
N SER A 101 -9.80 16.49 -3.75
CA SER A 101 -8.55 15.81 -3.33
C SER A 101 -8.84 14.40 -2.83
N TYR A 102 -9.88 14.22 -2.01
CA TYR A 102 -10.33 12.91 -1.54
C TYR A 102 -10.64 11.95 -2.69
N PHE A 103 -11.42 12.38 -3.70
CA PHE A 103 -11.74 11.50 -4.83
C PHE A 103 -10.54 11.21 -5.74
N ALA A 104 -9.57 12.12 -5.82
CA ALA A 104 -8.31 11.86 -6.51
C ALA A 104 -7.50 10.79 -5.77
N LEU A 105 -7.36 10.91 -4.45
CA LEU A 105 -6.73 9.89 -3.60
C LEU A 105 -7.44 8.53 -3.69
N ALA A 106 -8.78 8.53 -3.71
CA ALA A 106 -9.54 7.29 -3.86
C ALA A 106 -9.35 6.63 -5.24
N ALA A 107 -9.17 7.43 -6.30
CA ALA A 107 -8.88 6.90 -7.63
C ALA A 107 -7.46 6.33 -7.73
N HIS A 108 -6.49 6.97 -7.08
CA HIS A 108 -5.12 6.46 -6.93
C HIS A 108 -5.13 5.09 -6.21
N ILE A 109 -5.76 5.02 -5.04
CA ILE A 109 -5.93 3.76 -4.28
C ILE A 109 -6.64 2.68 -5.10
N GLU A 110 -7.65 3.04 -5.89
CA GLU A 110 -8.36 2.09 -6.76
C GLU A 110 -7.43 1.53 -7.85
N GLU A 111 -6.58 2.37 -8.45
CA GLU A 111 -5.58 1.92 -9.42
C GLU A 111 -4.62 0.92 -8.78
N GLU A 112 -4.09 1.22 -7.61
CA GLU A 112 -3.15 0.33 -6.92
C GLU A 112 -3.79 -1.00 -6.55
N GLU A 113 -5.00 -0.99 -5.98
CA GLU A 113 -5.72 -2.22 -5.63
C GLU A 113 -6.06 -3.08 -6.87
N MET A 114 -6.49 -2.44 -7.95
CA MET A 114 -7.00 -3.17 -9.11
C MET A 114 -5.89 -3.61 -10.06
N GLU A 115 -4.85 -2.79 -10.23
CA GLU A 115 -3.77 -3.01 -11.19
C GLU A 115 -2.53 -3.55 -10.49
N LEU A 116 -1.94 -2.80 -9.57
CA LEU A 116 -0.62 -3.14 -9.00
C LEU A 116 -0.68 -4.35 -8.05
N PHE A 117 -1.67 -4.42 -7.17
CA PHE A 117 -1.83 -5.55 -6.24
C PHE A 117 -2.26 -6.83 -6.97
N SER A 118 -2.99 -6.67 -8.08
CA SER A 118 -3.30 -7.79 -8.97
C SER A 118 -2.05 -8.25 -9.73
N ALA A 119 -1.22 -7.32 -10.22
CA ALA A 119 0.00 -7.64 -10.94
C ALA A 119 1.01 -8.36 -10.04
N SER A 120 1.25 -7.86 -8.82
CA SER A 120 2.17 -8.48 -7.86
C SER A 120 1.78 -9.92 -7.55
N ARG A 121 0.49 -10.23 -7.42
CA ARG A 121 -0.01 -11.60 -7.26
C ARG A 121 0.47 -12.56 -8.35
N PHE A 122 0.60 -12.11 -9.60
CA PHE A 122 1.00 -12.96 -10.71
C PHE A 122 2.51 -12.93 -10.97
N ALA A 123 3.16 -11.83 -10.61
CA ALA A 123 4.57 -11.57 -10.89
C ALA A 123 5.50 -12.09 -9.79
N PHE A 124 5.11 -11.96 -8.52
CA PHE A 124 5.98 -12.22 -7.37
C PHE A 124 6.04 -13.70 -7.03
N ASP A 125 7.25 -14.20 -6.83
CA ASP A 125 7.52 -15.47 -6.20
C ASP A 125 7.84 -15.31 -4.70
N ASP A 126 8.26 -16.40 -4.04
CA ASP A 126 8.55 -16.41 -2.60
C ASP A 126 9.62 -15.36 -2.22
N GLU A 127 10.60 -15.07 -3.09
CA GLU A 127 11.68 -14.11 -2.83
C GLU A 127 11.20 -12.66 -2.90
N GLU A 128 10.34 -12.30 -3.86
CA GLU A 128 9.75 -10.95 -3.91
C GLU A 128 8.78 -10.71 -2.73
N TRP A 129 7.98 -11.71 -2.34
CA TRP A 129 7.10 -11.58 -1.18
C TRP A 129 7.87 -11.35 0.13
N GLU A 130 8.97 -12.08 0.33
CA GLU A 130 9.86 -11.91 1.47
C GLU A 130 10.53 -10.52 1.46
N GLN A 131 10.98 -10.04 0.30
CA GLN A 131 11.53 -8.68 0.18
C GLN A 131 10.50 -7.59 0.50
N MET A 132 9.26 -7.76 0.05
CA MET A 132 8.16 -6.84 0.34
C MET A 132 7.83 -6.81 1.85
N ASP A 133 7.81 -7.97 2.50
CA ASP A 133 7.62 -8.09 3.95
C ASP A 133 8.74 -7.38 4.74
N GLN A 134 10.00 -7.56 4.31
CA GLN A 134 11.14 -6.85 4.90
C GLN A 134 11.06 -5.34 4.72
N ALA A 135 10.59 -4.86 3.56
CA ALA A 135 10.35 -3.44 3.31
C ALA A 135 9.29 -2.87 4.26
N HIS A 136 8.19 -3.60 4.48
CA HIS A 136 7.14 -3.22 5.43
C HIS A 136 7.68 -3.14 6.87
N HIS A 137 8.48 -4.13 7.28
CA HIS A 137 9.16 -4.13 8.57
C HIS A 137 10.10 -2.93 8.74
N ALA A 138 10.88 -2.59 7.71
CA ALA A 138 11.76 -1.43 7.72
C ALA A 138 10.98 -0.12 7.87
N ALA A 139 9.87 0.03 7.14
CA ALA A 139 8.96 1.17 7.28
C ALA A 139 8.39 1.26 8.71
N ALA A 140 7.93 0.13 9.27
CA ALA A 140 7.39 0.12 10.62
C ALA A 140 8.44 0.57 11.66
N HIS A 141 9.70 0.16 11.51
CA HIS A 141 10.80 0.67 12.32
C HIS A 141 11.04 2.17 12.17
N GLN A 142 11.03 2.69 10.94
CA GLN A 142 11.24 4.12 10.66
C GLN A 142 10.17 4.99 11.32
N PHE A 143 8.90 4.56 11.28
CA PHE A 143 7.77 5.32 11.79
C PHE A 143 7.40 5.00 13.26
N GLY A 144 8.09 4.03 13.87
CA GLY A 144 7.83 3.56 15.23
C GLY A 144 6.48 2.86 15.38
N MET A 145 6.00 2.21 14.31
CA MET A 145 4.74 1.47 14.31
C MET A 145 4.93 0.10 15.01
N PRO A 146 3.99 -0.33 15.86
CA PRO A 146 4.00 -1.68 16.40
C PRO A 146 3.91 -2.71 15.27
N HIS A 147 4.79 -3.71 15.29
CA HIS A 147 4.78 -4.82 14.33
C HIS A 147 5.29 -6.10 15.00
N GLY A 148 4.99 -7.25 14.40
CA GLY A 148 5.53 -8.53 14.86
C GLY A 148 7.01 -8.64 14.53
N HIS A 149 7.80 -9.18 15.44
CA HIS A 149 9.12 -9.71 15.11
C HIS A 149 8.99 -11.22 15.06
N ASP A 150 9.16 -11.81 13.89
CA ASP A 150 9.39 -13.24 13.79
C ASP A 150 10.82 -13.52 14.29
N GLU A 151 11.00 -13.51 15.61
CA GLU A 151 12.11 -14.21 16.23
C GLU A 151 11.83 -15.71 16.05
N ASP A 152 12.34 -16.30 14.95
CA ASP A 152 12.42 -17.76 14.64
C ASP A 152 11.51 -18.33 13.52
N ALA A 153 11.29 -17.61 12.41
CA ALA A 153 10.67 -18.20 11.20
C ALA A 153 11.70 -18.96 10.34
N GLY A 154 11.96 -20.22 10.71
CA GLY A 154 12.54 -21.19 9.79
C GLY A 154 11.63 -21.44 8.59
N VAL A 155 12.10 -21.07 7.39
CA VAL A 155 11.71 -21.53 6.04
C VAL A 155 10.25 -22.04 5.92
N PRO A 156 9.32 -21.25 5.34
CA PRO A 156 7.99 -21.77 5.06
C PRO A 156 8.05 -22.89 4.00
N ALA A 157 7.21 -23.90 4.19
CA ALA A 157 7.16 -25.09 3.36
C ALA A 157 6.68 -24.76 1.94
N ARG A 158 7.62 -24.86 0.99
CA ARG A 158 7.43 -24.91 -0.47
C ARG A 158 6.02 -25.33 -0.87
N HIS A 159 5.24 -24.40 -1.43
CA HIS A 159 4.03 -24.74 -2.16
C HIS A 159 4.42 -25.57 -3.39
N ARG A 160 4.30 -26.91 -3.30
CA ARG A 160 4.37 -27.78 -4.47
C ARG A 160 3.12 -27.54 -5.29
N HIS A 161 3.28 -26.87 -6.43
CA HIS A 161 2.38 -27.07 -7.55
C HIS A 161 2.37 -28.56 -7.93
N ASP A 162 1.24 -29.21 -7.67
CA ASP A 162 0.96 -30.57 -8.11
C ASP A 162 0.65 -30.54 -9.61
N ASP A 163 1.69 -30.70 -10.43
CA ASP A 163 1.53 -30.98 -11.85
C ASP A 163 1.00 -32.41 -12.02
N GLY A 164 -0.32 -32.53 -11.91
CA GLY A 164 -1.10 -33.74 -12.19
C GLY A 164 -0.98 -34.16 -13.66
N ARG A 165 0.14 -34.78 -14.02
CA ARG A 165 0.33 -35.46 -15.30
C ARG A 165 -0.34 -36.83 -15.26
N VAL A 166 -1.63 -36.89 -15.62
CA VAL A 166 -2.31 -38.16 -15.92
C VAL A 166 -1.82 -38.66 -17.29
N GLY A 167 -0.85 -39.56 -17.27
CA GLY A 167 -0.41 -40.32 -18.43
C GLY A 167 -1.41 -41.45 -18.76
N SER A 168 -1.83 -41.50 -20.01
CA SER A 168 -2.61 -42.60 -20.59
C SER A 168 -1.85 -43.93 -20.53
N ARG A 169 -2.56 -45.01 -20.16
CA ARG A 169 -2.57 -46.33 -20.85
C ARG A 169 -3.62 -47.24 -20.25
#